data_AF-A0A2G5VAD3-F1
#
_entry.id   AF-A0A2G5VAD3-F1
#
_cell.length_a   1.000
_cell.length_b   1.000
_cell.length_c   1.000
_cell.angle_alpha   90.00
_cell.angle_beta   90.00
_cell.angle_gamma   90.00
#
_symmetry.space_group_name_H-M   'P 1'
#
loop_
_entity.id
_entity.type
_entity.pdbx_description
1 polymer ?
#
loop_
_entity_poly.entity_id
_entity_poly.type
_entity_poly.pdbx_seq_one_letter_code
_entity_poly.pdbx_strand_id
1 'polypeptide(L)'
;MGRFSYFFYNFYLIVLYIILFIIFISQIQTFLDLEHQSTAYHIAALTFNIPIMIRSFYDLGKSQEERQSPQWFIWNRYLLAVLVFVVNFSLPASNVLEMEYSIILTIIFGFCLILFFFSTFEHWAVQYHDFHLSFPKNAKVTNLQIVGLILFHILLVLSFLLIFYICPNEFSTYQRYQNNQFLRKACHLINIMSIPLNYCAVLAWNSKKLKFKGIHPGTKRRWLGVMKKDQKGKWVVDAEPEDHRFFVV
;
A
#
# COMPACT_ATOMS: atom_id res chain seq x y z
N MET A 1 -3.56 -16.96 -2.68
CA MET A 1 -3.37 -16.53 -4.09
C MET A 1 -2.52 -17.56 -4.84
N GLY A 2 -2.83 -17.87 -6.10
CA GLY A 2 -1.95 -18.68 -6.94
C GLY A 2 -0.67 -17.93 -7.31
N ARG A 3 0.37 -18.64 -7.79
CA ARG A 3 1.68 -18.03 -8.16
C ARG A 3 1.53 -16.87 -9.15
N PHE A 4 0.71 -17.02 -10.19
CA PHE A 4 0.46 -15.95 -11.17
C PHE A 4 -0.22 -14.73 -10.56
N SER A 5 -1.28 -14.93 -9.75
CA SER A 5 -1.98 -13.85 -9.05
C SER A 5 -1.06 -13.04 -8.12
N TYR A 6 -0.05 -13.68 -7.55
CA TYR A 6 0.94 -13.02 -6.70
C TYR A 6 1.92 -12.13 -7.51
N PHE A 7 2.41 -12.59 -8.67
CA PHE A 7 3.25 -11.76 -9.53
C PHE A 7 2.49 -10.54 -10.07
N PHE A 8 1.24 -10.74 -10.49
CA PHE A 8 0.38 -9.63 -10.91
C PHE A 8 0.16 -8.61 -9.80
N TYR A 9 -0.08 -9.05 -8.57
CA TYR A 9 -0.25 -8.15 -7.44
C TYR A 9 1.01 -7.32 -7.15
N ASN A 10 2.20 -7.93 -7.16
CA ASN A 10 3.45 -7.19 -6.97
C ASN A 10 3.76 -6.23 -8.12
N PHE A 11 3.53 -6.66 -9.36
CA PHE A 11 3.65 -5.78 -10.52
C PHE A 11 2.70 -4.58 -10.40
N TYR A 12 1.45 -4.82 -10.00
CA TYR A 12 0.50 -3.76 -9.70
C TYR A 12 0.99 -2.80 -8.61
N LEU A 13 1.57 -3.28 -7.52
CA LEU A 13 2.14 -2.42 -6.47
C LEU A 13 3.27 -1.53 -7.00
N ILE A 14 4.15 -2.09 -7.83
CA ILE A 14 5.23 -1.33 -8.49
C ILE A 14 4.64 -0.24 -9.40
N VAL A 15 3.67 -0.59 -10.24
CA VAL A 15 3.01 0.37 -11.13
C VAL A 15 2.34 1.49 -10.33
N LEU A 16 1.61 1.14 -9.27
CA LEU A 16 0.98 2.13 -8.40
C LEU A 16 2.02 3.04 -7.74
N TYR A 17 3.13 2.49 -7.23
CA TYR A 17 4.21 3.28 -6.67
C TYR A 17 4.77 4.29 -7.68
N ILE A 18 5.05 3.85 -8.91
CA ILE A 18 5.56 4.73 -9.98
C ILE A 18 4.57 5.87 -10.27
N ILE A 19 3.27 5.56 -10.37
CA ILE A 19 2.23 6.57 -10.59
C ILE A 19 2.22 7.59 -9.44
N LEU A 20 2.23 7.13 -8.18
CA LEU A 20 2.26 8.01 -7.02
C LEU A 20 3.52 8.88 -7.00
N PHE A 21 4.68 8.31 -7.38
CA PHE A 21 5.94 9.03 -7.45
C PHE A 21 5.93 10.13 -8.52
N ILE A 22 5.36 9.87 -9.71
CA ILE A 22 5.19 10.88 -10.77
C ILE A 22 4.30 12.03 -10.29
N ILE A 23 3.19 11.71 -9.61
CA ILE A 23 2.27 12.72 -9.07
C ILE A 23 2.97 13.57 -8.02
N PHE A 24 3.76 12.95 -7.13
CA PHE A 24 4.54 13.64 -6.12
C PHE A 24 5.59 14.59 -6.72
N ILE A 25 6.32 14.16 -7.76
CA ILE A 25 7.24 15.04 -8.49
C ILE A 25 6.50 16.25 -9.04
N SER A 26 5.36 16.03 -9.69
CA SER A 26 4.54 17.11 -10.24
C SER A 26 4.03 18.08 -9.16
N GLN A 27 3.68 17.57 -7.97
CA GLN A 27 3.33 18.42 -6.82
C GLN A 27 4.51 19.28 -6.36
N ILE A 28 5.67 18.68 -6.13
CA ILE A 28 6.87 19.42 -5.70
C ILE A 28 7.24 20.49 -6.73
N GLN A 29 7.23 20.15 -8.02
CA GLN A 29 7.54 21.10 -9.09
C GLN A 29 6.58 22.29 -9.13
N THR A 30 5.32 22.09 -8.75
CA THR A 30 4.34 23.18 -8.68
C THR A 30 4.63 24.14 -7.51
N PHE A 31 5.21 23.64 -6.42
CA PHE A 31 5.49 24.47 -5.23
C PHE A 31 6.89 25.09 -5.19
N LEU A 32 7.89 24.48 -5.83
CA LEU A 32 9.29 24.95 -5.77
C LEU A 32 9.69 25.93 -6.87
N ASP A 33 8.77 26.38 -7.71
CA ASP A 33 9.03 27.22 -8.88
C ASP A 33 10.03 26.62 -9.90
N LEU A 34 9.91 27.04 -11.17
CA LEU A 34 10.71 26.48 -12.27
C LEU A 34 12.22 26.77 -12.14
N GLU A 35 12.61 27.85 -11.45
CA GLU A 35 14.01 28.21 -11.23
C GLU A 35 14.76 27.21 -10.33
N HIS A 36 14.04 26.47 -9.47
CA HIS A 36 14.62 25.49 -8.55
C HIS A 36 14.27 24.05 -8.95
N GLN A 37 14.08 23.79 -10.26
CA GLN A 37 13.82 22.44 -10.78
C GLN A 37 14.83 21.41 -10.28
N SER A 38 16.12 21.78 -10.20
CA SER A 38 17.18 20.92 -9.65
C SER A 38 16.85 20.46 -8.22
N THR A 39 16.40 21.37 -7.36
CA THR A 39 16.00 21.06 -5.97
C THR A 39 14.82 20.10 -5.92
N ALA A 40 13.81 20.28 -6.78
CA ALA A 40 12.68 19.35 -6.87
C ALA A 40 13.13 17.93 -7.26
N TYR A 41 14.02 17.81 -8.25
CA TYR A 41 14.60 16.53 -8.64
C TYR A 41 15.46 15.92 -7.53
N HIS A 42 16.24 16.71 -6.80
CA HIS A 42 17.03 16.23 -5.67
C HIS A 42 16.14 15.70 -4.54
N ILE A 43 15.06 16.41 -4.18
CA ILE A 43 14.11 15.95 -3.16
C ILE A 43 13.45 14.64 -3.61
N ALA A 44 12.95 14.56 -4.84
CA ALA A 44 12.35 13.35 -5.38
C ALA A 44 13.35 12.18 -5.41
N ALA A 45 14.60 12.44 -5.82
CA ALA A 45 15.66 11.45 -5.81
C ALA A 45 15.97 10.95 -4.39
N LEU A 46 15.99 11.83 -3.39
CA LEU A 46 16.18 11.44 -1.99
C LEU A 46 15.02 10.59 -1.49
N THR A 47 13.76 10.96 -1.79
CA THR A 47 12.56 10.17 -1.44
C THR A 47 12.63 8.75 -2.01
N PHE A 48 13.26 8.56 -3.17
CA PHE A 48 13.43 7.24 -3.78
C PHE A 48 14.67 6.48 -3.26
N ASN A 49 15.83 7.15 -3.12
CA ASN A 49 17.09 6.49 -2.78
C ASN A 49 17.23 6.17 -1.29
N ILE A 50 16.71 7.01 -0.40
CA ILE A 50 16.81 6.79 1.05
C ILE A 50 16.17 5.44 1.46
N PRO A 51 14.93 5.12 1.03
CA PRO A 51 14.32 3.84 1.36
C PRO A 51 15.10 2.63 0.83
N ILE A 52 15.67 2.74 -0.39
CA ILE A 52 16.52 1.69 -0.99
C ILE A 52 17.75 1.44 -0.13
N MET A 53 18.45 2.51 0.27
CA MET A 53 19.66 2.40 1.10
C MET A 53 19.34 1.77 2.45
N ILE A 54 18.34 2.31 3.17
CA ILE A 54 17.92 1.78 4.47
C ILE A 54 17.53 0.30 4.35
N ARG A 55 16.77 -0.07 3.31
CA ARG A 55 16.36 -1.46 3.10
C ARG A 55 17.57 -2.37 2.82
N SER A 56 18.49 -1.93 1.98
CA SER A 56 19.71 -2.68 1.67
C SER A 56 20.54 -2.96 2.93
N PHE A 57 20.69 -1.97 3.82
CA PHE A 57 21.37 -2.16 5.11
C PHE A 57 20.62 -3.14 6.03
N TYR A 58 19.28 -3.03 6.11
CA TYR A 58 18.47 -3.97 6.88
C TYR A 58 18.60 -5.41 6.38
N ASP A 59 18.60 -5.61 5.05
CA ASP A 59 18.74 -6.92 4.43
C ASP A 59 20.15 -7.53 4.60
N LEU A 60 21.18 -6.71 4.82
CA LEU A 60 22.51 -7.19 5.18
C LEU A 60 22.59 -7.63 6.65
N GLY A 61 21.85 -6.97 7.55
CA GLY A 61 21.95 -7.18 9.00
C GLY A 61 21.11 -8.31 9.59
N LYS A 62 20.07 -8.80 8.88
CA LYS A 62 19.10 -9.76 9.44
C LYS A 62 19.09 -11.13 8.77
N SER A 63 18.96 -12.19 9.58
CA SER A 63 18.71 -13.56 9.14
C SER A 63 17.37 -13.68 8.38
N GLN A 64 17.26 -14.59 7.42
CA GLN A 64 16.05 -14.73 6.59
C GLN A 64 14.81 -15.16 7.39
N GLU A 65 14.99 -15.92 8.48
CA GLU A 65 13.90 -16.42 9.34
C GLU A 65 13.15 -15.29 10.08
N GLU A 66 13.76 -14.11 10.24
CA GLU A 66 13.17 -12.97 10.98
C GLU A 66 12.43 -11.96 10.09
N ARG A 67 12.43 -12.16 8.77
CA ARG A 67 12.01 -11.09 7.85
C ARG A 67 10.50 -10.98 7.67
N GLN A 68 9.74 -12.08 7.80
CA GLN A 68 8.28 -12.05 7.64
C GLN A 68 7.56 -12.73 8.81
N SER A 69 6.84 -11.95 9.61
CA SER A 69 5.93 -12.47 10.63
C SER A 69 4.47 -12.46 10.13
N PRO A 70 3.58 -13.34 10.63
CA PRO A 70 2.17 -13.33 10.26
C PRO A 70 1.44 -12.03 10.66
N GLN A 71 1.85 -11.40 11.76
CA GLN A 71 1.34 -10.08 12.14
C GLN A 71 1.76 -9.03 11.11
N TRP A 72 3.03 -9.02 10.73
CA TRP A 72 3.56 -8.09 9.74
C TRP A 72 2.96 -8.32 8.35
N PHE A 73 2.71 -9.57 7.99
CA PHE A 73 1.99 -9.94 6.76
C PHE A 73 0.64 -9.23 6.71
N ILE A 74 -0.17 -9.33 7.77
CA ILE A 74 -1.50 -8.68 7.84
C ILE A 74 -1.36 -7.16 7.87
N TRP A 75 -0.50 -6.62 8.73
CA TRP A 75 -0.32 -5.18 8.91
C TRP A 75 0.08 -4.46 7.62
N ASN A 76 0.96 -5.06 6.82
CA ASN A 76 1.36 -4.46 5.54
C ASN A 76 0.19 -4.26 4.57
N ARG A 77 -0.84 -5.11 4.60
CA ARG A 77 -2.02 -4.95 3.72
C ARG A 77 -2.91 -3.79 4.18
N TYR A 78 -3.02 -3.58 5.50
CA TYR A 78 -3.68 -2.38 6.03
C TYR A 78 -2.88 -1.12 5.73
N LEU A 79 -1.56 -1.18 5.94
CA LEU A 79 -0.67 -0.05 5.75
C LEU A 79 -0.78 0.51 4.33
N LEU A 80 -0.68 -0.34 3.29
CA LEU A 80 -0.82 0.12 1.90
C LEU A 80 -2.17 0.80 1.63
N ALA A 81 -3.28 0.23 2.12
CA ALA A 81 -4.60 0.83 1.95
C ALA A 81 -4.70 2.21 2.64
N VAL A 82 -4.19 2.33 3.86
CA VAL A 82 -4.16 3.58 4.62
C VAL A 82 -3.26 4.62 3.97
N LEU A 83 -2.07 4.24 3.50
CA LEU A 83 -1.14 5.16 2.84
C LEU A 83 -1.77 5.75 1.58
N VAL A 84 -2.38 4.92 0.73
CA VAL A 84 -3.02 5.42 -0.49
C VAL A 84 -4.26 6.25 -0.17
N PHE A 85 -5.02 5.89 0.87
CA PHE A 85 -6.10 6.72 1.36
C PHE A 85 -5.61 8.11 1.76
N VAL A 86 -4.55 8.21 2.58
CA VAL A 86 -3.95 9.48 2.99
C VAL A 86 -3.57 10.30 1.75
N VAL A 87 -2.85 9.72 0.79
CA VAL A 87 -2.47 10.42 -0.45
C VAL A 87 -3.70 10.92 -1.21
N ASN A 88 -4.74 10.11 -1.32
CA ASN A 88 -5.95 10.46 -2.06
C ASN A 88 -6.71 11.64 -1.42
N PHE A 89 -6.53 11.91 -0.12
CA PHE A 89 -7.02 13.11 0.56
C PHE A 89 -6.04 14.29 0.51
N SER A 90 -4.74 14.00 0.64
CA SER A 90 -3.70 15.03 0.62
C SER A 90 -3.69 15.82 -0.68
N LEU A 91 -3.91 15.15 -1.82
CA LEU A 91 -3.88 15.78 -3.15
C LEU A 91 -4.99 16.82 -3.39
N PRO A 92 -6.29 16.51 -3.19
CA PRO A 92 -7.32 17.54 -3.33
C PRO A 92 -7.20 18.61 -2.25
N ALA A 93 -6.82 18.25 -1.01
CA ALA A 93 -6.66 19.21 0.06
C ALA A 93 -5.50 20.20 -0.18
N SER A 94 -4.36 19.73 -0.69
CA SER A 94 -3.21 20.60 -1.01
C SER A 94 -3.52 21.62 -2.11
N ASN A 95 -4.59 21.41 -2.86
CA ASN A 95 -5.03 22.32 -3.91
C ASN A 95 -6.01 23.39 -3.42
N VAL A 96 -6.68 23.17 -2.27
CA VAL A 96 -7.67 24.09 -1.71
C VAL A 96 -7.09 24.93 -0.57
N LEU A 97 -6.16 24.35 0.20
CA LEU A 97 -5.60 25.01 1.36
C LEU A 97 -4.54 26.06 0.97
N GLU A 98 -4.25 26.94 1.92
CA GLU A 98 -3.16 27.92 1.78
C GLU A 98 -1.80 27.21 1.63
N MET A 99 -0.84 27.94 1.06
CA MET A 99 0.45 27.38 0.63
C MET A 99 1.20 26.63 1.74
N GLU A 100 1.18 27.14 2.97
CA GLU A 100 1.84 26.51 4.13
C GLU A 100 1.28 25.10 4.40
N TYR A 101 -0.05 24.96 4.41
CA TYR A 101 -0.70 23.66 4.61
C TYR A 101 -0.49 22.73 3.41
N SER A 102 -0.45 23.26 2.19
CA SER A 102 -0.17 22.48 0.98
C SER A 102 1.26 21.91 0.99
N ILE A 103 2.24 22.65 1.50
CA ILE A 103 3.61 22.17 1.70
C ILE A 103 3.62 21.03 2.72
N ILE A 104 2.93 21.20 3.86
CA ILE A 104 2.82 20.15 4.89
C ILE A 104 2.21 18.87 4.30
N LEU A 105 1.12 18.98 3.54
CA LEU A 105 0.48 17.83 2.89
C LEU A 105 1.39 17.17 1.85
N THR A 106 2.20 17.94 1.14
CA THR A 106 3.21 17.40 0.21
C THR A 106 4.29 16.64 0.94
N ILE A 107 4.75 17.12 2.10
CA ILE A 107 5.71 16.40 2.96
C ILE A 107 5.09 15.08 3.45
N ILE A 108 3.84 15.10 3.91
CA ILE A 108 3.11 13.89 4.32
C ILE A 108 3.02 12.89 3.17
N PHE A 109 2.74 13.35 1.95
CA PHE A 109 2.75 12.50 0.76
C PHE A 109 4.14 11.87 0.53
N GLY A 110 5.22 12.64 0.64
CA GLY A 110 6.59 12.12 0.56
C GLY A 110 6.87 11.02 1.59
N PHE A 111 6.46 11.20 2.85
CA PHE A 111 6.55 10.16 3.87
C PHE A 111 5.71 8.92 3.52
N CYS A 112 4.51 9.12 2.97
CA CYS A 112 3.66 8.01 2.55
C CYS A 112 4.33 7.18 1.44
N LEU A 113 5.01 7.83 0.49
CA LEU A 113 5.76 7.15 -0.56
C LEU A 113 6.91 6.31 0.00
N ILE A 114 7.66 6.84 0.96
CA ILE A 114 8.74 6.11 1.63
C ILE A 114 8.19 4.84 2.31
N LEU A 115 7.09 4.96 3.06
CA LEU A 115 6.46 3.81 3.72
C LEU A 115 5.86 2.82 2.70
N PHE A 116 5.29 3.32 1.61
CA PHE A 116 4.74 2.49 0.54
C PHE A 116 5.83 1.66 -0.13
N PHE A 117 7.00 2.25 -0.35
CA PHE A 117 8.17 1.55 -0.87
C PHE A 117 8.56 0.37 0.04
N PHE A 118 8.75 0.61 1.34
CA PHE A 118 9.09 -0.46 2.28
C PHE A 118 8.03 -1.56 2.32
N SER A 119 6.76 -1.17 2.35
CA SER A 119 5.67 -2.15 2.36
C SER A 119 5.59 -2.97 1.06
N THR A 120 5.89 -2.37 -0.09
CA THR A 120 5.96 -3.09 -1.38
C THR A 120 7.07 -4.14 -1.37
N PHE A 121 8.24 -3.83 -0.81
CA PHE A 121 9.33 -4.80 -0.63
C PHE A 121 8.91 -5.98 0.25
N GLU A 122 8.20 -5.73 1.34
CA GLU A 122 7.67 -6.78 2.24
C GLU A 122 6.63 -7.70 1.57
N HIS A 123 5.98 -7.22 0.50
CA HIS A 123 5.10 -8.04 -0.32
C HIS A 123 5.86 -8.95 -1.29
N TRP A 124 7.15 -8.68 -1.55
CA TRP A 124 8.04 -9.50 -2.38
C TRP A 124 8.56 -10.74 -1.64
N ALA A 125 7.64 -11.54 -1.09
CA ALA A 125 7.86 -12.83 -0.43
C ALA A 125 8.65 -13.89 -1.22
N VAL A 126 8.95 -13.69 -2.51
CA VAL A 126 9.87 -14.57 -3.28
C VAL A 126 11.29 -14.51 -2.71
N GLN A 127 11.65 -13.43 -1.99
CA GLN A 127 12.91 -13.36 -1.26
C GLN A 127 12.97 -14.31 -0.06
N TYR A 128 11.83 -14.83 0.42
CA TYR A 128 11.75 -15.68 1.61
C TYR A 128 11.45 -17.14 1.19
N HIS A 129 12.47 -17.82 0.66
CA HIS A 129 12.34 -19.22 0.20
C HIS A 129 11.86 -20.18 1.31
N ASP A 130 12.20 -19.86 2.56
CA ASP A 130 11.96 -20.72 3.72
C ASP A 130 10.75 -20.31 4.54
N PHE A 131 10.08 -19.19 4.24
CA PHE A 131 8.90 -18.77 4.99
C PHE A 131 7.97 -17.90 4.14
N HIS A 132 6.87 -18.50 3.66
CA HIS A 132 5.92 -17.83 2.78
C HIS A 132 4.49 -17.94 3.31
N LEU A 133 3.85 -16.78 3.48
CA LEU A 133 2.44 -16.66 3.90
C LEU A 133 1.53 -16.23 2.75
N SER A 134 0.28 -16.71 2.78
CA SER A 134 -0.74 -16.28 1.82
C SER A 134 -2.15 -16.44 2.38
N PHE A 135 -3.13 -15.74 1.82
CA PHE A 135 -4.53 -15.94 2.19
C PHE A 135 -5.02 -17.34 1.78
N PRO A 136 -5.80 -18.03 2.64
CA PRO A 136 -6.43 -19.29 2.30
C PRO A 136 -7.48 -19.09 1.21
N LYS A 137 -7.79 -20.12 0.41
CA LYS A 137 -8.75 -20.03 -0.72
C LYS A 137 -10.16 -19.64 -0.27
N ASN A 138 -10.48 -19.94 0.98
CA ASN A 138 -11.76 -19.76 1.64
C ASN A 138 -11.83 -18.44 2.43
N ALA A 139 -10.76 -17.64 2.48
CA ALA A 139 -10.87 -16.25 2.92
C ALA A 139 -11.70 -15.48 1.87
N LYS A 140 -12.80 -14.89 2.31
CA LYS A 140 -13.72 -14.15 1.46
C LYS A 140 -14.10 -12.83 2.14
N VAL A 141 -14.34 -11.82 1.32
CA VAL A 141 -14.98 -10.58 1.72
C VAL A 141 -16.50 -10.81 1.64
N THR A 142 -17.25 -10.36 2.64
CA THR A 142 -18.71 -10.54 2.65
C THR A 142 -19.37 -9.60 1.65
N ASN A 143 -20.58 -9.94 1.17
CA ASN A 143 -21.32 -9.07 0.26
C ASN A 143 -21.54 -7.66 0.85
N LEU A 144 -21.83 -7.57 2.15
CA LEU A 144 -21.98 -6.29 2.85
C LEU A 144 -20.70 -5.45 2.79
N GLN A 145 -19.54 -6.07 3.00
CA GLN A 145 -18.24 -5.39 2.89
C GLN A 145 -17.94 -4.97 1.45
N ILE A 146 -18.31 -5.78 0.45
CA ILE A 146 -18.18 -5.41 -0.97
C ILE A 146 -19.04 -4.18 -1.28
N VAL A 147 -20.31 -4.19 -0.86
CA VAL A 147 -21.21 -3.03 -1.02
C VAL A 147 -20.64 -1.80 -0.31
N GLY A 148 -20.12 -1.97 0.92
CA GLY A 148 -19.45 -0.91 1.66
C GLY A 148 -18.23 -0.33 0.93
N LEU A 149 -17.38 -1.17 0.33
CA LEU A 149 -16.24 -0.74 -0.46
C LEU A 149 -16.67 0.04 -1.71
N ILE A 150 -17.70 -0.43 -2.42
CA ILE A 150 -18.24 0.26 -3.59
C ILE A 150 -18.78 1.64 -3.17
N LEU A 151 -19.60 1.69 -2.13
CA LEU A 151 -20.16 2.94 -1.62
C LEU A 151 -19.05 3.92 -1.20
N PHE A 152 -18.03 3.42 -0.50
CA PHE A 152 -16.86 4.21 -0.10
C PHE A 152 -16.15 4.86 -1.30
N HIS A 153 -15.89 4.10 -2.37
CA HIS A 153 -15.24 4.64 -3.56
C HIS A 153 -16.13 5.61 -4.35
N ILE A 154 -17.45 5.39 -4.38
CA ILE A 154 -18.41 6.33 -4.97
C ILE A 154 -18.41 7.65 -4.18
N LEU A 155 -18.47 7.58 -2.86
CA LEU A 155 -18.43 8.76 -2.00
C LEU A 155 -17.13 9.53 -2.19
N LEU A 156 -15.98 8.86 -2.35
CA LEU A 156 -14.72 9.54 -2.67
C LEU A 156 -14.77 10.29 -4.01
N VAL A 157 -15.34 9.67 -5.05
CA VAL A 157 -15.52 10.35 -6.36
C VAL A 157 -16.38 11.59 -6.20
N LEU A 158 -17.51 11.49 -5.49
CA LEU A 158 -18.42 12.61 -5.26
C LEU A 158 -17.72 13.73 -4.47
N SER A 159 -16.98 13.39 -3.42
CA SER A 159 -16.19 14.33 -2.63
C SER A 159 -15.17 15.08 -3.48
N PHE A 160 -14.43 14.36 -4.35
CA PHE A 160 -13.47 15.02 -5.25
C PHE A 160 -14.17 15.93 -6.25
N LEU A 161 -15.28 15.49 -6.85
CA LEU A 161 -16.06 16.33 -7.75
C LEU A 161 -16.55 17.61 -7.07
N LEU A 162 -17.03 17.51 -5.82
CA LEU A 162 -17.46 18.65 -5.03
C LEU A 162 -16.31 19.62 -4.74
N ILE A 163 -15.18 19.09 -4.24
CA ILE A 163 -13.98 19.89 -3.93
C ILE A 163 -13.49 20.64 -5.17
N PHE A 164 -13.35 19.93 -6.30
CA PHE A 164 -12.88 20.54 -7.55
C PHE A 164 -13.92 21.46 -8.22
N TYR A 165 -15.21 21.32 -7.90
CA TYR A 165 -16.28 22.19 -8.40
C TYR A 165 -16.40 23.50 -7.62
N ILE A 166 -16.12 23.49 -6.30
CA ILE A 166 -16.18 24.70 -5.47
C ILE A 166 -14.93 25.57 -5.68
N CYS A 167 -13.78 24.97 -5.94
CA CYS A 167 -12.50 25.69 -6.06
C CYS A 167 -12.06 26.22 -7.46
N PRO A 168 -12.82 26.17 -8.57
CA PRO A 168 -12.31 26.59 -9.88
C PRO A 168 -12.14 28.11 -10.03
N ASN A 169 -12.76 28.93 -9.16
CA ASN A 169 -12.87 30.38 -9.36
C ASN A 169 -11.81 31.24 -8.62
N GLU A 170 -10.87 30.63 -7.89
CA GLU A 170 -9.87 31.38 -7.08
C GLU A 170 -8.43 31.26 -7.58
N PHE A 171 -8.20 30.66 -8.76
CA PHE A 171 -6.84 30.47 -9.26
C PHE A 171 -6.27 31.76 -9.88
N SER A 172 -5.30 32.35 -9.19
CA SER A 172 -4.57 33.55 -9.64
C SER A 172 -3.63 33.33 -10.83
N THR A 173 -3.29 32.08 -11.18
CA THR A 173 -2.31 31.77 -12.23
C THR A 173 -2.69 30.56 -13.11
N TYR A 174 -2.29 30.61 -14.39
CA TYR A 174 -2.49 29.52 -15.36
C TYR A 174 -1.84 28.20 -14.92
N GLN A 175 -0.68 28.25 -14.27
CA GLN A 175 0.04 27.08 -13.77
C GLN A 175 -0.73 26.35 -12.66
N ARG A 176 -1.37 27.09 -11.74
CA ARG A 176 -2.25 26.50 -10.71
C ARG A 176 -3.47 25.83 -11.35
N TYR A 177 -4.05 26.44 -12.37
CA TYR A 177 -5.15 25.83 -13.12
C TYR A 177 -4.75 24.51 -13.81
N GLN A 178 -3.58 24.46 -14.46
CA GLN A 178 -3.09 23.23 -15.08
C GLN A 178 -2.79 22.13 -14.06
N ASN A 179 -2.13 22.47 -12.94
CA ASN A 179 -1.89 21.54 -11.83
C ASN A 179 -3.21 20.98 -11.27
N ASN A 180 -4.23 21.82 -11.11
CA ASN A 180 -5.55 21.41 -10.65
C ASN A 180 -6.21 20.37 -11.59
N GLN A 181 -6.14 20.59 -12.91
CA GLN A 181 -6.68 19.64 -13.90
C GLN A 181 -5.94 18.29 -13.87
N PHE A 182 -4.61 18.32 -13.69
CA PHE A 182 -3.80 17.12 -13.51
C PHE A 182 -4.19 16.37 -12.22
N LEU A 183 -4.25 17.09 -11.09
CA LEU A 183 -4.61 16.55 -9.79
C LEU A 183 -5.98 15.88 -9.79
N ARG A 184 -6.97 16.48 -10.45
CA ARG A 184 -8.31 15.89 -10.58
C ARG A 184 -8.25 14.51 -11.24
N LYS A 185 -7.53 14.40 -12.36
CA LYS A 185 -7.35 13.11 -13.06
C LYS A 185 -6.59 12.12 -12.18
N ALA A 186 -5.54 12.59 -11.49
CA ALA A 186 -4.73 11.79 -10.60
C ALA A 186 -5.55 11.21 -9.43
N CYS A 187 -6.40 12.00 -8.76
CA CYS A 187 -7.24 11.54 -7.65
C CYS A 187 -8.22 10.44 -8.08
N HIS A 188 -8.86 10.60 -9.25
CA HIS A 188 -9.74 9.55 -9.79
C HIS A 188 -8.97 8.27 -10.15
N LEU A 189 -7.80 8.40 -10.76
CA LEU A 189 -6.94 7.25 -11.08
C LEU A 189 -6.49 6.53 -9.81
N ILE A 190 -6.01 7.25 -8.79
CA ILE A 190 -5.61 6.68 -7.51
C ILE A 190 -6.79 5.99 -6.82
N ASN A 191 -7.99 6.60 -6.84
CA ASN A 191 -9.18 6.00 -6.25
C ASN A 191 -9.48 4.63 -6.87
N ILE A 192 -9.49 4.53 -8.20
CA ILE A 192 -9.68 3.26 -8.92
C ILE A 192 -8.56 2.28 -8.56
N MET A 193 -7.31 2.74 -8.63
CA MET A 193 -6.15 1.94 -8.33
C MET A 193 -6.09 1.51 -6.86
N SER A 194 -6.81 2.14 -5.93
CA SER A 194 -6.84 1.75 -4.51
C SER A 194 -7.83 0.62 -4.20
N ILE A 195 -8.74 0.29 -5.11
CA ILE A 195 -9.73 -0.79 -4.93
C ILE A 195 -9.07 -2.13 -4.57
N PRO A 196 -8.01 -2.61 -5.28
CA PRO A 196 -7.35 -3.86 -4.93
C PRO A 196 -6.69 -3.82 -3.54
N LEU A 197 -6.12 -2.69 -3.11
CA LEU A 197 -5.54 -2.55 -1.76
C LEU A 197 -6.60 -2.64 -0.68
N ASN A 198 -7.70 -1.91 -0.86
CA ASN A 198 -8.81 -1.90 0.10
C ASN A 198 -9.45 -3.28 0.20
N TYR A 199 -9.60 -3.98 -0.93
CA TYR A 199 -10.02 -5.38 -0.95
C TYR A 199 -9.04 -6.27 -0.17
N CYS A 200 -7.74 -6.15 -0.40
CA CYS A 200 -6.72 -6.91 0.32
C CYS A 200 -6.68 -6.60 1.82
N ALA A 201 -6.91 -5.35 2.22
CA ALA A 201 -7.04 -4.93 3.60
C ALA A 201 -8.27 -5.59 4.26
N VAL A 202 -9.45 -5.53 3.64
CA VAL A 202 -10.64 -6.19 4.19
C VAL A 202 -10.49 -7.71 4.22
N LEU A 203 -9.83 -8.30 3.23
CA LEU A 203 -9.51 -9.72 3.22
C LEU A 203 -8.56 -10.09 4.36
N ALA A 204 -7.55 -9.27 4.64
CA ALA A 204 -6.68 -9.40 5.81
C ALA A 204 -7.46 -9.29 7.12
N TRP A 205 -8.43 -8.38 7.20
CA TRP A 205 -9.32 -8.21 8.36
C TRP A 205 -10.14 -9.47 8.65
N ASN A 206 -10.67 -10.10 7.62
CA ASN A 206 -11.47 -11.31 7.78
C ASN A 206 -10.63 -12.58 8.00
N SER A 207 -9.31 -12.52 7.79
CA SER A 207 -8.46 -13.71 7.77
C SER A 207 -8.07 -14.14 9.18
N LYS A 208 -8.78 -15.14 9.71
CA LYS A 208 -8.45 -15.81 10.98
C LYS A 208 -7.27 -16.79 10.85
N LYS A 209 -7.03 -17.28 9.64
CA LYS A 209 -6.00 -18.27 9.31
C LYS A 209 -5.22 -17.81 8.08
N LEU A 210 -3.94 -18.14 8.00
CA LEU A 210 -3.06 -17.92 6.86
C LEU A 210 -2.54 -19.25 6.36
N LYS A 211 -2.34 -19.39 5.06
CA LYS A 211 -1.63 -20.53 4.49
C LYS A 211 -0.13 -20.31 4.64
N PHE A 212 0.56 -21.28 5.21
CA PHE A 212 2.00 -21.31 5.40
C PHE A 212 2.66 -22.31 4.45
N LYS A 213 3.78 -21.92 3.85
CA LYS A 213 4.68 -22.79 3.08
C LYS A 213 6.12 -22.41 3.39
N GLY A 214 6.94 -23.37 3.79
CA GLY A 214 8.33 -23.08 4.13
C GLY A 214 8.93 -24.11 5.09
N ILE A 215 9.98 -23.72 5.81
CA ILE A 215 10.59 -24.50 6.89
C ILE A 215 9.77 -24.29 8.16
N HIS A 216 9.21 -25.37 8.70
CA HIS A 216 8.41 -25.31 9.91
C HIS A 216 9.27 -24.83 11.11
N PRO A 217 8.82 -23.83 11.89
CA PRO A 217 9.63 -23.25 12.98
C PRO A 217 10.08 -24.26 14.04
N GLY A 218 9.20 -25.18 14.42
CA GLY A 218 9.50 -26.26 15.39
C GLY A 218 10.27 -27.46 14.82
N THR A 219 9.75 -28.12 13.77
CA THR A 219 10.33 -29.36 13.24
C THR A 219 11.51 -29.15 12.29
N LYS A 220 11.77 -27.91 11.85
CA LYS A 220 12.80 -27.53 10.87
C LYS A 220 12.73 -28.30 9.54
N ARG A 221 11.57 -28.85 9.21
CA ARG A 221 11.30 -29.55 7.93
C ARG A 221 10.51 -28.67 6.98
N ARG A 222 10.67 -28.89 5.68
CA ARG A 222 9.78 -28.29 4.68
C ARG A 222 8.34 -28.75 4.94
N TRP A 223 7.45 -27.78 5.00
CA TRP A 223 6.08 -27.98 5.43
C TRP A 223 5.13 -27.09 4.65
N LEU A 224 3.92 -27.60 4.48
CA LEU A 224 2.79 -26.87 3.94
C LEU A 224 1.69 -26.99 4.98
N GLY A 225 1.33 -25.87 5.60
CA GLY A 225 0.48 -25.85 6.79
C GLY A 225 -0.44 -24.65 6.81
N VAL A 226 -1.18 -24.52 7.91
CA VAL A 226 -2.02 -23.37 8.22
C VAL A 226 -1.48 -22.68 9.47
N MET A 227 -1.30 -21.37 9.40
CA MET A 227 -0.93 -20.56 10.55
C MET A 227 -2.19 -19.90 11.11
N LYS A 228 -2.44 -20.03 12.41
CA LYS A 228 -3.56 -19.38 13.10
C LYS A 228 -3.16 -18.94 14.50
N LYS A 229 -3.96 -18.06 15.10
CA LYS A 229 -3.77 -17.67 16.50
C LYS A 229 -4.21 -18.80 17.44
N ASP A 230 -3.38 -19.14 18.42
CA ASP A 230 -3.73 -20.02 19.53
C ASP A 230 -4.63 -19.30 20.56
N GLN A 231 -5.02 -19.99 21.63
CA GLN A 231 -5.82 -19.42 22.72
C GLN A 231 -5.14 -18.22 23.43
N LYS A 232 -3.82 -18.10 23.31
CA LYS A 232 -3.03 -16.99 23.85
C LYS A 232 -2.82 -15.87 22.82
N GLY A 233 -3.42 -15.97 21.63
CA GLY A 233 -3.30 -14.98 20.56
C GLY A 233 -2.00 -15.06 19.75
N LYS A 234 -1.14 -16.05 20.00
CA LYS A 234 0.13 -16.25 19.30
C LYS A 234 -0.10 -17.01 18.00
N TRP A 235 0.56 -16.60 16.92
CA TRP A 235 0.48 -17.34 15.66
C TRP A 235 1.32 -18.62 15.72
N VAL A 236 0.66 -19.75 15.48
CA VAL A 236 1.25 -21.09 15.51
C VAL A 236 0.87 -21.83 14.22
N VAL A 237 1.80 -22.67 13.72
CA VAL A 237 1.56 -23.54 12.57
C VAL A 237 0.82 -24.79 13.05
N ASP A 238 -0.27 -25.13 12.36
CA ASP A 238 -1.13 -26.30 12.59
C ASP A 238 -1.54 -26.45 14.06
N ALA A 239 -2.21 -25.42 14.59
CA ALA A 239 -2.58 -25.39 16.00
C ALA A 239 -3.72 -26.37 16.38
N GLU A 240 -4.53 -26.88 15.42
CA GLU A 240 -5.48 -27.98 15.67
C GLU A 240 -5.29 -29.11 14.66
N PRO A 241 -5.62 -30.37 15.03
CA PRO A 241 -5.53 -31.53 14.13
C PRO A 241 -6.32 -31.37 12.81
N GLU A 242 -7.40 -30.59 12.85
CA GLU A 242 -8.23 -30.28 11.69
C GLU A 242 -7.52 -29.44 10.63
N ASP A 243 -6.48 -28.68 11.01
CA ASP A 243 -5.71 -27.86 10.09
C ASP A 243 -4.95 -28.71 9.05
N HIS A 244 -4.66 -29.99 9.38
CA HIS A 244 -4.07 -30.95 8.44
C HIS A 244 -5.05 -31.44 7.37
N ARG A 245 -6.38 -31.35 7.61
CA ARG A 245 -7.41 -31.78 6.65
C ARG A 245 -7.52 -30.86 5.43
N PHE A 246 -7.00 -29.62 5.52
CA PHE A 246 -6.96 -28.68 4.39
C PHE A 246 -6.07 -29.13 3.23
N PHE A 247 -5.27 -30.19 3.41
CA PHE A 247 -4.33 -30.72 2.40
C PHE A 247 -4.71 -32.09 1.84
N VAL A 248 -5.79 -32.72 2.32
CA VAL A 248 -6.20 -34.10 1.96
C VAL A 248 -7.42 -34.11 1.02
N VAL A 249 -7.62 -33.06 0.22
CA VAL A 249 -8.70 -32.99 -0.80
C VAL A 249 -8.11 -32.80 -2.18
#